data_AF-A0A089IAE4-F1
#
_entry.id   AF-A0A089IAE4-F1
#
_cell.length_a   1.000
_cell.length_b   1.000
_cell.length_c   1.000
_cell.angle_alpha   90.00
_cell.angle_beta   90.00
_cell.angle_gamma   90.00
#
_symmetry.space_group_name_H-M   'P 1'
#
loop_
_entity.id
_entity.type
_entity.pdbx_description
1 polymer ?
#
loop_
_entity_poly.entity_id
_entity_poly.type
_entity_poly.pdbx_seq_one_letter_code
_entity_poly.pdbx_strand_id
1 'polypeptide(L)' 'MAKKIEDLRNPMLTLIPFKTPDKPKPSPYRFYSPTCGCGREAEWEVYDILQPHCTACKDEALTSIPRPFVRELGGFDDAS' A
#
# COMPACT_ATOMS: atom_id res chain seq x y z
N MET A 1 0.20 2.55 46.75
CA MET A 1 -0.61 1.37 47.07
C MET A 1 -0.23 0.26 46.09
N ALA A 2 0.56 -0.72 46.51
CA ALA A 2 1.01 -1.81 45.65
C ALA A 2 -0.05 -2.92 45.62
N LYS A 3 -0.45 -3.37 44.42
CA LYS A 3 -1.41 -4.47 44.26
C LYS A 3 -0.72 -5.78 44.61
N LYS A 4 -1.40 -6.65 45.38
CA LYS A 4 -0.89 -7.97 45.79
C LYS A 4 -0.73 -8.87 44.56
N ILE A 5 0.29 -9.72 44.58
CA ILE A 5 0.66 -10.61 43.45
C ILE A 5 -0.49 -11.58 43.09
N GLU A 6 -1.39 -11.85 44.03
CA GLU A 6 -2.55 -12.73 43.87
C GLU A 6 -3.59 -12.17 42.88
N ASP A 7 -3.66 -10.85 42.70
CA ASP A 7 -4.56 -10.19 41.73
C ASP A 7 -4.08 -10.33 40.27
N LEU A 8 -2.80 -10.65 40.04
CA LEU A 8 -2.23 -10.84 38.70
C LEU A 8 -2.54 -12.22 38.11
N ARG A 9 -3.15 -13.12 38.90
CA ARG A 9 -3.47 -14.49 38.51
C ARG A 9 -4.90 -14.64 38.00
N ASN A 10 -5.52 -13.55 37.54
CA ASN A 10 -6.84 -13.58 36.94
C ASN A 10 -6.72 -13.89 35.42
N PRO A 11 -7.10 -15.09 34.95
CA PRO A 11 -7.01 -15.47 33.54
C PRO A 11 -7.99 -14.71 32.63
N MET A 12 -8.86 -13.86 33.19
CA MET A 12 -9.79 -13.01 32.45
C MET A 12 -9.13 -11.82 31.74
N LEU A 13 -7.89 -11.45 32.06
CA LEU A 13 -7.20 -10.32 31.41
C LEU A 13 -6.49 -10.69 30.10
N THR A 14 -6.43 -11.98 29.74
CA THR A 14 -5.65 -12.49 28.59
C THR A 14 -6.50 -12.84 27.37
N LEU A 15 -7.79 -12.52 27.36
CA LEU A 15 -8.70 -12.81 26.25
C LEU A 15 -8.91 -11.59 25.34
N ILE A 16 -7.83 -10.90 24.96
CA ILE A 16 -7.89 -10.05 23.77
C ILE A 16 -7.56 -10.97 22.60
N PRO A 17 -8.54 -11.42 21.79
CA PRO A 17 -8.24 -12.21 20.61
C PRO A 17 -7.35 -11.34 19.71
N PHE A 18 -6.10 -11.76 19.53
CA PHE A 18 -5.22 -11.20 18.52
C PHE A 18 -5.87 -11.48 17.16
N LYS A 19 -6.59 -10.48 16.65
CA LYS A 19 -7.12 -10.52 15.29
C LYS A 19 -5.89 -10.48 14.38
N THR A 20 -5.59 -11.59 13.73
CA THR A 20 -4.58 -11.60 12.67
C THR A 20 -4.96 -10.50 11.67
N PRO A 21 -4.04 -9.60 11.30
CA PRO A 21 -4.34 -8.60 10.31
C PRO A 21 -4.82 -9.34 9.05
N ASP A 22 -6.01 -9.02 8.58
CA ASP A 22 -6.51 -9.50 7.29
C ASP A 22 -5.39 -9.26 6.28
N LYS A 23 -4.99 -10.31 5.54
CA LYS A 23 -4.07 -10.14 4.40
C LYS A 23 -4.60 -8.96 3.58
N PRO A 24 -3.76 -7.98 3.21
CA PRO A 24 -4.23 -6.80 2.51
C PRO A 24 -5.03 -7.27 1.29
N LYS A 25 -6.35 -7.05 1.32
CA LYS A 25 -7.20 -7.40 0.19
C LYS A 25 -6.65 -6.59 -0.98
N PRO A 26 -6.34 -7.22 -2.14
CA PRO A 26 -5.97 -6.46 -3.31
C PRO A 26 -7.10 -5.47 -3.54
N SER A 27 -6.80 -4.17 -3.40
CA SER A 27 -7.84 -3.17 -3.41
C SER A 27 -8.57 -3.28 -4.75
N PRO A 28 -9.91 -3.29 -4.77
CA PRO A 28 -10.68 -3.46 -6.01
C PRO A 28 -10.42 -2.34 -7.04
N TYR A 29 -9.72 -1.27 -6.64
CA TYR A 29 -9.30 -0.15 -7.47
C TYR A 29 -7.88 -0.25 -8.03
N ARG A 30 -7.11 -1.29 -7.69
CA ARG A 30 -5.78 -1.53 -8.27
C ARG A 30 -5.91 -2.45 -9.47
N PHE A 31 -6.47 -1.91 -10.55
CA PHE A 31 -6.32 -2.51 -11.86
C PHE A 31 -4.88 -2.26 -12.31
N TYR A 32 -3.98 -3.18 -11.96
CA TYR A 32 -2.64 -3.22 -12.52
C TYR A 32 -2.75 -3.67 -13.99
N SER A 33 -3.05 -2.75 -14.92
CA SER A 33 -2.82 -3.07 -16.32
C SER A 33 -1.31 -3.00 -16.59
N PRO A 34 -0.71 -4.05 -17.17
CA PRO A 34 0.72 -4.08 -17.45
C PRO A 34 1.11 -3.14 -18.61
N THR A 35 0.14 -2.44 -19.19
CA THR A 35 0.31 -1.61 -20.37
C THR A 35 -0.07 -0.17 -20.07
N CYS A 36 0.77 0.74 -20.56
CA CYS A 36 0.49 2.17 -20.64
C CYS A 36 -0.60 2.41 -21.71
N GLY A 37 -1.35 3.52 -21.59
CA GLY A 37 -2.30 3.96 -22.62
C GLY A 37 -1.69 4.15 -24.03
N CYS A 38 -0.35 4.26 -24.13
CA CYS A 38 0.37 4.31 -25.40
C CYS A 38 0.75 2.93 -25.98
N GLY A 39 0.40 1.83 -25.31
CA GLY A 39 0.63 0.45 -25.75
C GLY A 39 1.98 -0.16 -25.35
N ARG A 40 2.87 0.60 -24.69
CA ARG A 40 4.13 0.08 -24.13
C ARG A 40 3.91 -0.55 -22.76
N GLU A 41 4.89 -1.33 -22.31
CA GLU A 41 4.92 -1.83 -20.93
C GLU A 41 4.90 -0.68 -19.92
N ALA A 42 4.11 -0.83 -18.88
CA ALA A 42 4.01 0.14 -17.81
C ALA A 42 4.92 -0.26 -16.65
N GLU A 43 5.78 0.68 -16.27
CA GLU A 43 6.74 0.53 -15.15
C GLU A 43 6.40 1.46 -13.99
N TRP A 44 5.60 2.50 -14.25
CA TRP A 44 5.26 3.56 -13.32
C TRP A 44 3.75 3.68 -13.14
N GLU A 45 3.31 4.05 -11.96
CA GLU A 45 1.93 4.46 -11.71
C GLU A 45 1.90 5.94 -11.34
N VAL A 46 1.08 6.70 -12.06
CA VAL A 46 0.88 8.14 -11.82
C VAL A 46 -0.40 8.33 -10.98
N TYR A 47 -0.24 8.94 -9.80
CA TYR A 47 -1.26 9.19 -8.79
C TYR A 47 -2.07 10.46 -9.11
N ASP A 48 -3.06 10.27 -9.98
CA ASP A 48 -4.26 11.12 -10.08
C ASP A 48 -5.49 10.21 -10.28
N ILE A 49 -5.30 9.15 -11.07
CA ILE A 49 -6.29 8.11 -11.38
C ILE A 49 -5.71 6.68 -11.31
N LEU A 50 -4.58 6.52 -10.60
CA LEU A 50 -3.83 5.26 -10.47
C LEU A 50 -3.56 4.62 -11.86
N GLN A 51 -3.10 5.44 -12.81
CA GLN A 51 -2.89 4.97 -14.18
C GLN A 51 -1.48 4.44 -14.37
N PRO A 52 -1.34 3.27 -15.02
CA PRO A 52 -0.04 2.73 -15.38
C PRO A 52 0.52 3.46 -16.61
N HIS A 53 1.79 3.86 -16.51
CA HIS A 53 2.53 4.58 -17.53
C HIS A 53 3.91 3.95 -17.76
N CYS A 54 4.40 4.05 -18.99
CA CYS A 54 5.79 3.81 -19.32
C CYS A 54 6.65 5.00 -18.87
N THR A 55 7.96 4.81 -18.81
CA THR A 55 8.96 5.85 -18.49
C THR A 55 8.71 7.17 -19.24
N ALA A 56 8.50 7.12 -20.56
CA ALA A 56 8.28 8.31 -21.37
C ALA A 56 7.02 9.11 -20.96
N CYS A 57 5.87 8.42 -20.84
CA CYS A 57 4.62 9.10 -20.48
C CYS A 57 4.61 9.57 -19.02
N LYS A 58 5.36 8.90 -18.14
CA LYS A 58 5.60 9.35 -16.76
C LYS A 58 6.39 10.67 -16.75
N ASP A 59 7.45 10.80 -17.55
CA ASP A 59 8.22 12.03 -17.63
C ASP A 59 7.39 13.18 -18.20
N GLU A 60 6.54 12.93 -19.20
CA GLU A 60 5.58 13.92 -19.70
C GLU A 60 4.63 14.38 -18.59
N ALA A 61 4.06 13.44 -17.82
CA ALA A 61 3.18 13.76 -16.70
C ALA A 61 3.91 14.57 -15.59
N LEU A 62 5.19 14.33 -15.35
CA LEU A 62 5.97 15.11 -14.36
C LEU A 62 6.19 16.57 -14.76
N THR A 63 6.03 16.90 -16.04
CA THR A 63 6.10 18.28 -16.52
C THR A 63 4.81 19.06 -16.33
N SER A 64 3.69 18.40 -16.03
CA SER A 64 2.41 19.08 -15.80
C SER A 64 2.37 19.79 -14.44
N ILE A 65 1.54 20.84 -14.34
CA ILE A 65 1.25 21.53 -13.10
C ILE A 65 -0.25 21.35 -12.80
N PRO A 66 -0.64 20.77 -11.65
CA PRO A 66 0.22 20.31 -10.56
C PRO A 66 1.06 19.08 -10.94
N ARG A 67 2.23 18.93 -10.30
CA ARG A 67 3.08 17.76 -10.51
C ARG A 67 2.42 16.55 -9.87
N PRO A 68 2.12 15.48 -10.63
CA PRO A 68 1.50 14.31 -10.08
C PRO A 68 2.51 13.50 -9.26
N PHE A 69 2.00 12.71 -8.31
CA PHE A 69 2.83 11.74 -7.59
C PHE A 69 3.06 10.51 -8.48
N VAL A 70 4.22 9.88 -8.36
CA VAL A 70 4.59 8.69 -9.14
C VAL A 70 5.18 7.62 -8.24
N ARG A 71 4.82 6.35 -8.49
CA ARG A 71 5.42 5.18 -7.86
C ARG A 71 5.84 4.16 -8.90
N GLU A 72 6.76 3.26 -8.55
CA GLU A 72 7.08 2.10 -9.38
C GLU A 72 5.98 1.03 -9.27
N LEU A 73 5.67 0.40 -10.39
CA LEU A 73 4.78 -0.76 -10.46
C LEU A 73 5.55 -2.01 -10.05
N GLY A 74 5.08 -2.71 -9.01
CA GLY A 74 5.68 -3.98 -8.59
C GLY A 74 6.80 -3.88 -7.56
N GLY A 75 7.05 -2.70 -6.99
CA GLY A 75 7.89 -2.57 -5.80
C GLY A 75 7.19 -3.21 -4.59
N PHE A 76 7.67 -4.37 -4.15
CA PHE A 76 7.48 -4.77 -2.75
C PHE A 76 8.24 -3.74 -1.93
N ASP A 77 7.52 -2.93 -1.16
CA ASP A 77 8.09 -2.12 -0.08
C ASP A 77 8.64 -3.12 0.95
N ASP A 78 9.88 -3.59 0.72
CA ASP A 78 10.64 -4.48 1.59
C ASP A 78 11.17 -3.68 2.79
N ALA A 79 10.32 -2.85 3.39
CA ALA A 79 10.62 -2.14 4.62
C ALA A 79 10.59 -3.13 5.78
N SER A 80 11.71 -3.84 5.94
CA SER A 80 12.09 -4.61 7.13
C SER A 80 12.55 -3.71 8.27
#